data_AF-A0A699IRF7-F1
#
_entry.id   AF-A0A699IRF7-F1
#
_cell.length_a   1.000
_cell.length_b   1.000
_cell.length_c   1.000
_cell.angle_alpha   90.00
_cell.angle_beta   90.00
_cell.angle_gamma   90.00
#
_symmetry.space_group_name_H-M   'P 1'
#
loop_
_entity.id
_entity.type
_entity.pdbx_description
1 polymer ?
#
loop_
_entity_poly.entity_id
_entity_poly.type
_entity_poly.pdbx_seq_one_letter_code
_entity_poly.pdbx_strand_id
1 'polypeptide(L)'
;MADLNSPMPFARRAVDELTEFSGETEPSRYMNFFKLQQIFKGHRFLQRMRDEAQSSKSCLAQLNAMISELEAMNDAGEIFDSLMCLRDDKRVESEKLSLLDEMIAMVEEDIAIKETHVSSG
;
A
#
# COMPACT_ATOMS: atom_id res chain seq x y z
N MET A 1 9.26 1.69 46.82
CA MET A 1 9.91 1.20 45.59
C MET A 1 8.85 0.51 44.77
N ALA A 2 8.41 1.14 43.68
CA ALA A 2 7.48 0.51 42.74
C ALA A 2 8.26 -0.44 41.84
N ASP A 3 7.79 -1.67 41.75
CA ASP A 3 8.35 -2.73 40.91
C ASP A 3 8.17 -2.35 39.43
N LEU A 4 9.28 -2.07 38.75
CA LEU A 4 9.32 -1.70 37.33
C LEU A 4 9.05 -2.88 36.38
N ASN A 5 8.80 -4.09 36.92
CA ASN A 5 8.49 -5.29 36.14
C ASN A 5 7.00 -5.64 36.07
N SER A 6 6.09 -4.81 36.60
CA SER A 6 4.65 -5.02 36.40
C SER A 6 4.26 -4.60 34.97
N PRO A 7 3.63 -5.47 34.15
CA PRO A 7 3.09 -5.04 32.86
C PRO A 7 2.14 -3.87 33.12
N MET A 8 2.42 -2.74 32.48
CA MET A 8 1.63 -1.51 32.61
C MET A 8 0.14 -1.85 32.56
N PRO A 9 -0.69 -1.38 33.52
CA PRO A 9 -2.09 -1.83 33.66
C PRO A 9 -2.91 -1.70 32.37
N PHE A 10 -2.53 -0.76 31.51
CA PHE A 10 -3.11 -0.56 30.20
C PHE A 10 -2.81 -1.70 29.20
N ALA A 11 -1.57 -2.20 29.17
CA ALA A 11 -1.19 -3.30 28.28
C ALA A 11 -1.93 -4.60 28.67
N ARG A 12 -2.10 -4.83 29.97
CA ARG A 12 -2.87 -5.98 30.47
C ARG A 12 -4.34 -5.88 30.10
N ARG A 13 -4.96 -4.70 30.31
CA ARG A 13 -6.35 -4.45 29.91
C ARG A 13 -6.56 -4.65 28.40
N ALA A 14 -5.65 -4.14 27.57
CA ALA A 14 -5.74 -4.31 26.13
C ALA A 14 -5.69 -5.79 25.73
N VAL A 15 -4.82 -6.60 26.36
CA VAL A 15 -4.77 -8.05 26.13
C VAL A 15 -6.07 -8.73 26.59
N ASP A 16 -6.61 -8.36 27.74
CA ASP A 16 -7.86 -8.95 28.26
C ASP A 16 -9.06 -8.63 27.34
N GLU A 17 -9.22 -7.38 26.88
CA GLU A 17 -10.27 -6.97 25.93
C GLU A 17 -10.15 -7.70 24.58
N LEU A 18 -8.91 -7.92 24.12
CA LEU A 18 -8.63 -8.62 22.87
C LEU A 18 -8.84 -10.15 23.00
N THR A 19 -8.57 -10.71 24.18
CA THR A 19 -8.87 -12.11 24.54
C THR A 19 -10.37 -12.34 24.54
N GLU A 20 -11.15 -11.43 25.14
CA GLU A 20 -12.61 -11.46 25.14
C GLU A 20 -13.18 -11.36 23.71
N PHE A 21 -12.63 -10.47 22.86
CA PHE A 21 -13.08 -10.31 21.48
C PHE A 21 -12.80 -11.54 20.59
N SER A 22 -11.66 -12.20 20.78
CA SER A 22 -11.29 -13.39 20.00
C SER A 22 -11.91 -14.69 20.51
N GLY A 23 -12.28 -14.75 21.79
CA GLY A 23 -12.68 -15.98 22.48
C GLY A 23 -11.52 -16.96 22.73
N GLU A 24 -10.30 -16.61 22.33
CA GLU A 24 -9.10 -17.45 22.46
C GLU A 24 -8.40 -17.16 23.78
N THR A 25 -8.26 -18.17 24.63
CA THR A 25 -7.56 -18.03 25.93
C THR A 25 -6.07 -18.34 25.85
N GLU A 26 -5.60 -18.83 24.71
CA GLU A 26 -4.21 -19.22 24.49
C GLU A 26 -3.45 -18.12 23.73
N PRO A 27 -2.36 -17.56 24.31
CA PRO A 27 -1.64 -16.44 23.70
C PRO A 27 -1.14 -16.70 22.26
N SER A 28 -0.80 -17.95 21.92
CA SER A 28 -0.39 -18.40 20.59
C SER A 28 -1.52 -18.26 19.56
N ARG A 29 -2.72 -18.75 19.90
CA ARG A 29 -3.92 -18.68 19.05
C ARG A 29 -4.39 -17.25 18.86
N TYR A 30 -4.35 -16.46 19.93
CA TYR A 30 -4.64 -15.03 19.88
C TYR A 30 -3.71 -14.29 18.90
N MET A 31 -2.40 -14.54 18.99
CA MET A 31 -1.42 -13.91 18.09
C MET A 31 -1.65 -14.31 16.63
N ASN A 32 -2.01 -15.57 16.38
CA ASN A 32 -2.35 -16.04 15.04
C ASN A 32 -3.62 -15.37 14.49
N PHE A 33 -4.67 -15.22 15.32
CA PHE A 33 -5.87 -14.49 14.92
C PHE A 33 -5.57 -13.04 14.52
N PHE A 34 -4.76 -12.33 15.33
CA PHE A 34 -4.36 -10.96 15.02
C PHE A 34 -3.54 -10.87 13.73
N LYS A 35 -2.58 -11.78 13.51
CA LYS A 35 -1.81 -11.86 12.25
C LYS A 35 -2.70 -12.13 11.05
N LEU A 36 -3.68 -13.03 11.16
CA LEU A 36 -4.66 -13.29 10.09
C LEU A 36 -5.48 -12.04 9.74
N GLN A 37 -5.90 -11.26 10.75
CA GLN A 37 -6.56 -9.98 10.48
C GLN A 37 -5.64 -8.98 9.76
N GLN A 38 -4.37 -8.92 10.15
CA GLN A 38 -3.39 -8.05 9.48
C GLN A 38 -3.15 -8.47 8.03
N ILE A 39 -3.00 -9.78 7.76
CA ILE A 39 -2.88 -10.35 6.41
C ILE A 39 -4.09 -9.97 5.57
N PHE A 40 -5.30 -10.17 6.09
CA PHE A 40 -6.54 -9.82 5.39
C PHE A 40 -6.62 -8.33 5.04
N LYS A 41 -6.28 -7.46 6.00
CA LYS A 41 -6.22 -6.00 5.76
C LYS A 41 -5.14 -5.64 4.74
N GLY A 42 -3.98 -6.32 4.80
CA GLY A 42 -2.88 -6.20 3.86
C GLY A 42 -3.32 -6.50 2.44
N HIS A 43 -3.93 -7.66 2.18
CA HIS A 43 -4.45 -8.04 0.86
C HIS A 43 -5.46 -7.02 0.31
N ARG A 44 -6.37 -6.51 1.17
CA ARG A 44 -7.32 -5.46 0.77
C ARG A 44 -6.66 -4.13 0.43
N PHE A 45 -5.59 -3.77 1.14
CA PHE A 45 -4.80 -2.58 0.82
C PHE A 45 -4.06 -2.78 -0.50
N LEU A 46 -3.37 -3.92 -0.65
CA LEU A 46 -2.64 -4.31 -1.85
C LEU A 46 -3.51 -4.30 -3.12
N GLN A 47 -4.74 -4.79 -3.05
CA GLN A 47 -5.67 -4.73 -4.18
C GLN A 47 -5.93 -3.29 -4.63
N ARG A 48 -6.22 -2.38 -3.67
CA ARG A 48 -6.44 -0.95 -3.98
C ARG A 48 -5.21 -0.30 -4.60
N MET A 49 -4.02 -0.67 -4.13
CA MET A 49 -2.75 -0.17 -4.67
C MET A 49 -2.54 -0.60 -6.11
N ARG A 50 -2.84 -1.87 -6.43
CA ARG A 50 -2.76 -2.38 -7.81
C ARG A 50 -3.79 -1.71 -8.73
N ASP A 51 -5.01 -1.48 -8.24
CA ASP A 51 -6.05 -0.79 -9.00
C ASP A 51 -5.63 0.67 -9.32
N GLU A 52 -5.03 1.36 -8.35
CA GLU A 52 -4.50 2.71 -8.54
C GLU A 52 -3.31 2.70 -9.52
N ALA A 53 -2.37 1.77 -9.38
CA ALA A 53 -1.22 1.63 -10.29
C ALA A 53 -1.69 1.35 -11.73
N GLN A 54 -2.74 0.55 -11.90
CA GLN A 54 -3.35 0.31 -13.20
C GLN A 54 -4.00 1.57 -13.80
N SER A 55 -4.61 2.39 -12.95
CA SER A 55 -5.16 3.69 -13.35
C SER A 55 -4.05 4.65 -13.79
N SER A 56 -2.94 4.72 -13.04
CA SER A 56 -1.74 5.48 -13.39
C SER A 56 -1.12 5.04 -14.71
N LYS A 57 -1.00 3.73 -14.95
CA LYS A 57 -0.51 3.18 -16.24
C LYS A 57 -1.40 3.60 -17.40
N SER A 58 -2.72 3.60 -17.19
CA SER A 58 -3.69 4.02 -18.20
C SER A 58 -3.59 5.52 -18.50
N CYS A 59 -3.41 6.35 -17.46
CA CYS A 59 -3.16 7.78 -17.59
C CYS A 59 -1.87 8.06 -18.39
N LEU A 60 -0.77 7.39 -18.06
CA LEU A 60 0.50 7.52 -18.79
C LEU A 60 0.38 7.14 -20.27
N ALA A 61 -0.40 6.11 -20.59
CA ALA A 61 -0.67 5.74 -21.97
C ALA A 61 -1.39 6.86 -22.74
N GLN A 62 -2.39 7.50 -22.12
CA GLN A 62 -3.11 8.64 -22.70
C GLN A 62 -2.19 9.86 -22.89
N LEU A 63 -1.41 10.21 -21.87
CA LEU A 63 -0.46 11.32 -21.95
C LEU A 63 0.58 11.09 -23.07
N ASN A 64 1.10 9.87 -23.20
CA ASN A 64 2.01 9.53 -24.29
C ASN A 64 1.34 9.69 -25.66
N ALA A 65 0.09 9.24 -25.81
CA ALA A 65 -0.65 9.40 -27.06
C ALA A 65 -0.85 10.88 -27.41
N MET A 66 -1.29 11.70 -26.45
CA MET A 66 -1.49 13.14 -26.66
C MET A 66 -0.19 13.87 -27.01
N ILE A 67 0.92 13.53 -26.34
CA ILE A 67 2.24 14.07 -26.66
C ILE A 67 2.62 13.72 -28.10
N SER A 68 2.48 12.45 -28.51
CA SER A 68 2.79 12.02 -29.88
C SER A 68 1.89 12.67 -30.93
N GLU A 69 0.61 12.86 -30.64
CA GLU A 69 -0.32 13.56 -31.54
C GLU A 69 0.07 15.02 -31.72
N LEU A 70 0.37 15.74 -30.64
CA LEU A 70 0.82 17.13 -30.72
C LEU A 70 2.17 17.24 -31.44
N GLU A 71 3.15 16.37 -31.13
CA GLU A 71 4.45 16.36 -31.82
C GLU A 71 4.33 16.12 -33.34
N ALA A 72 3.25 15.48 -33.79
CA ALA A 72 2.97 15.28 -35.21
C ALA A 72 2.29 16.48 -35.89
N MET A 73 1.83 17.48 -35.13
CA MET A 73 1.21 18.69 -35.68
C MET A 73 2.27 19.64 -36.22
N ASN A 74 2.03 20.20 -37.42
CA ASN A 74 2.97 21.09 -38.11
C ASN A 74 2.87 22.56 -37.65
N ASP A 75 2.57 22.79 -36.37
CA ASP A 75 2.51 24.11 -35.74
C ASP A 75 3.24 24.10 -34.40
N ALA A 76 4.56 24.14 -34.47
CA ALA A 76 5.43 24.06 -33.29
C ALA A 76 5.28 25.25 -32.33
N GLY A 77 4.78 26.41 -32.81
CA GLY A 77 4.64 27.60 -31.99
C GLY A 77 3.42 27.54 -31.08
N GLU A 78 2.29 27.08 -31.60
CA GLU A 78 1.04 27.01 -30.83
C GLU A 78 1.00 25.84 -29.84
N ILE A 79 1.73 24.75 -30.12
CA ILE A 79 1.68 23.53 -29.30
C ILE A 79 2.74 23.46 -28.20
N PHE A 80 3.74 24.35 -28.20
CA PHE A 80 4.91 24.23 -27.33
C PHE A 80 4.54 24.22 -25.84
N ASP A 81 3.75 25.20 -25.39
CA ASP A 81 3.35 25.31 -23.99
C ASP A 81 2.52 24.08 -23.56
N SER A 82 1.62 23.62 -24.43
CA SER A 82 0.79 22.42 -24.20
C SER A 82 1.65 21.15 -24.07
N LEU A 83 2.67 21.00 -24.93
CA LEU A 83 3.61 19.89 -24.86
C LEU A 83 4.43 19.89 -23.58
N MET A 84 4.86 21.07 -23.11
CA MET A 84 5.58 21.20 -21.85
C MET A 84 4.69 20.79 -20.66
N CYS A 85 3.44 21.26 -20.62
CA CYS A 85 2.48 20.84 -19.60
C CYS A 85 2.27 19.32 -19.59
N LEU A 86 2.02 18.69 -20.74
CA LEU A 86 1.80 17.24 -20.82
C LEU A 86 3.04 16.44 -20.38
N ARG A 87 4.24 16.94 -20.67
CA ARG A 87 5.49 16.30 -20.23
C ARG A 87 5.68 16.39 -18.72
N ASP A 88 5.30 17.51 -18.11
CA ASP A 88 5.28 17.66 -16.66
C ASP A 88 4.24 16.73 -16.00
N ASP A 89 3.02 16.67 -16.53
CA ASP A 89 1.99 15.76 -16.06
C ASP A 89 2.45 14.30 -16.16
N LYS A 90 3.06 13.92 -17.29
CA LYS A 90 3.64 12.59 -17.50
C LYS A 90 4.72 12.29 -16.45
N ARG A 91 5.58 13.26 -16.15
CA ARG A 91 6.64 13.10 -15.14
C ARG A 91 6.03 12.85 -13.76
N VAL A 92 5.06 13.67 -13.35
CA VAL A 92 4.36 13.51 -12.07
C VAL A 92 3.65 12.16 -11.97
N GLU A 93 2.94 11.75 -13.01
CA GLU A 93 2.24 10.46 -13.01
C GLU A 93 3.21 9.27 -13.00
N SER A 94 4.39 9.41 -13.64
CA SER A 94 5.45 8.39 -13.60
C SER A 94 6.06 8.26 -12.20
N GLU A 95 6.32 9.38 -11.53
CA GLU A 95 6.79 9.41 -10.14
C GLU A 95 5.77 8.77 -9.20
N LYS A 96 4.49 9.11 -9.36
CA LYS A 96 3.39 8.46 -8.63
C LYS A 96 3.40 6.96 -8.85
N LEU A 97 3.46 6.49 -10.10
CA LEU A 97 3.48 5.06 -10.40
C LEU A 97 4.66 4.34 -9.72
N SER A 98 5.86 4.95 -9.74
CA SER A 98 7.04 4.39 -9.05
C SER A 98 6.79 4.20 -7.55
N LEU A 99 6.19 5.20 -6.88
CA LEU A 99 5.87 5.12 -5.46
C LEU A 99 4.80 4.06 -5.17
N LEU A 100 3.83 3.88 -6.07
CA LEU A 100 2.82 2.81 -5.94
C LEU A 100 3.48 1.43 -6.05
N ASP A 101 4.38 1.23 -7.02
CA ASP A 101 5.10 -0.04 -7.22
C ASP A 101 6.00 -0.38 -6.01
N GLU A 102 6.70 0.61 -5.44
CA GLU A 102 7.47 0.44 -4.19
C GLU A 102 6.57 0.03 -3.01
N MET A 103 5.42 0.69 -2.85
CA MET A 103 4.49 0.38 -1.78
C MET A 103 3.83 -0.99 -1.95
N ILE A 104 3.54 -1.40 -3.18
CA ILE A 104 3.08 -2.76 -3.50
C ILE A 104 4.12 -3.78 -3.04
N ALA A 105 5.40 -3.60 -3.41
CA ALA A 105 6.47 -4.53 -3.05
C ALA A 105 6.64 -4.66 -1.52
N MET A 106 6.62 -3.53 -0.79
CA MET A 106 6.72 -3.54 0.68
C MET A 106 5.55 -4.31 1.33
N VAL A 107 4.33 -4.11 0.84
CA VAL A 107 3.13 -4.77 1.40
C VAL A 107 3.12 -6.26 1.07
N GLU A 108 3.53 -6.64 -0.14
CA GLU A 108 3.67 -8.05 -0.53
C GLU A 108 4.68 -8.78 0.38
N GLU A 109 5.83 -8.18 0.64
CA GLU A 109 6.84 -8.72 1.55
C GLU A 109 6.28 -8.87 2.97
N ASP A 110 5.63 -7.82 3.50
CA ASP A 110 5.05 -7.83 4.83
C ASP A 110 3.96 -8.90 5.02
N ILE A 111 3.11 -9.09 4.00
CA ILE A 111 2.12 -10.16 3.97
C ILE A 111 2.81 -11.52 3.96
N ALA A 112 3.79 -11.73 3.09
CA ALA A 112 4.50 -13.01 2.97
C ALA A 112 5.19 -13.40 4.30
N ILE A 113 5.84 -12.43 4.96
CA ILE A 113 6.42 -12.63 6.30
C ILE A 113 5.32 -13.05 7.29
N LYS A 114 4.16 -12.40 7.31
CA LYS A 114 3.09 -12.77 8.23
C LYS A 114 2.49 -14.15 7.92
N GLU A 115 2.30 -14.49 6.65
CA GLU A 115 1.75 -15.77 6.20
C GLU A 115 2.67 -16.95 6.55
N THR A 116 3.99 -16.79 6.39
CA THR A 116 4.96 -17.81 6.81
C THR A 116 4.90 -18.06 8.32
N HIS A 117 4.79 -17.02 9.14
CA HIS A 117 4.65 -17.17 10.59
C HIS A 117 3.35 -17.85 11.03
N VAL A 118 2.23 -17.61 10.33
CA VAL A 118 0.95 -18.26 10.64
C VAL A 118 0.95 -19.72 10.20
N SER A 119 1.63 -20.04 9.10
CA SER A 119 1.69 -21.41 8.55
C SER A 119 2.66 -22.34 9.28
N SER A 120 3.52 -21.80 10.15
CA SER A 120 4.58 -22.53 10.86
C SER A 120 4.32 -22.72 12.36
N GLY A 121 3.22 -22.20 12.89
CA GLY A 121 2.79 -22.35 14.29
C GLY A 121 1.51 -23.16 14.42
#